data_AF-A0A2V3W8E0-F1
#
_entry.id   AF-A0A2V3W8E0-F1
#
_cell.length_a   1.000
_cell.length_b   1.000
_cell.length_c   1.000
_cell.angle_alpha   90.00
_cell.angle_beta   90.00
_cell.angle_gamma   90.00
#
_symmetry.space_group_name_H-M   'P 1'
#
loop_
_entity.id
_entity.type
_entity.pdbx_description
1 polymer ?
#
loop_
_entity_poly.entity_id
_entity_poly.type
_entity_poly.pdbx_seq_one_letter_code
_entity_poly.pdbx_strand_id
1 'polypeptide(L)'
;MGSCRGCCHDKRCHELRCHCTCRKKDHCDHHQKLLKDCICAEWTIPSGQSQTVFQTSGHRQIFASGFITLQDSHSDYVTARFFLDGYEVGAPIRVFKDSSVAFSLTKFDRITVECANANDVEERCEGEICLTVRSPM
;
A
#
# COMPACT_ATOMS: atom_id res chain seq x y z
N MET A 1 -6.29 -5.55 -28.55
CA MET A 1 -5.32 -4.98 -29.50
C MET A 1 -5.72 -3.55 -29.81
N GLY A 2 -5.15 -2.56 -29.13
CA GLY A 2 -5.39 -1.15 -29.40
C GLY A 2 -4.40 -0.65 -30.46
N SER A 3 -4.90 -0.14 -31.58
CA SER A 3 -4.08 0.37 -32.69
C SER A 3 -3.66 1.83 -32.41
N CYS A 4 -2.36 2.11 -32.33
CA CYS A 4 -1.76 3.44 -32.17
C CYS A 4 -1.85 4.31 -33.45
N ARG A 5 -3.01 4.39 -34.11
CA ARG A 5 -3.18 5.20 -35.32
C ARG A 5 -3.16 6.72 -35.07
N GLY A 6 -3.28 7.17 -33.82
CA GLY A 6 -3.38 8.59 -33.48
C GLY A 6 -2.08 9.30 -33.07
N CYS A 7 -1.05 8.59 -32.62
CA CYS A 7 0.11 9.25 -31.96
C CYS A 7 1.26 9.62 -32.91
N CYS A 8 1.36 9.01 -34.09
CA CYS A 8 2.54 9.11 -34.95
C CYS A 8 2.33 9.96 -36.21
N HIS A 9 1.15 10.56 -36.40
CA HIS A 9 0.82 11.17 -37.69
C HIS A 9 1.24 12.63 -37.85
N ASP A 10 1.56 13.32 -36.75
CA ASP A 10 1.97 14.71 -36.80
C ASP A 10 3.19 14.91 -35.89
N LYS A 11 4.16 15.69 -36.34
CA LYS A 11 5.51 15.84 -35.74
C LYS A 11 5.53 16.54 -34.37
N ARG A 12 4.49 16.35 -33.55
CA ARG A 12 4.26 16.98 -32.24
C ARG A 12 4.25 15.96 -31.10
N CYS A 13 5.19 15.03 -31.09
CA CYS A 13 5.43 14.14 -29.95
C CYS A 13 5.99 14.87 -28.71
N HIS A 14 6.20 16.19 -28.76
CA HIS A 14 6.85 16.95 -27.70
C HIS A 14 5.88 17.57 -26.68
N GLU A 15 4.57 17.65 -26.96
CA GLU A 15 3.61 18.39 -26.11
C GLU A 15 2.77 17.50 -25.19
N LEU A 16 2.69 16.20 -25.45
CA LEU A 16 2.07 15.24 -24.55
C LEU A 16 3.18 14.42 -23.89
N ARG A 17 3.20 14.39 -22.55
CA ARG A 17 4.12 13.63 -21.68
C ARG A 17 4.03 12.09 -21.86
N CYS A 18 4.03 11.62 -23.08
CA CYS A 18 4.09 10.21 -23.43
C CYS A 18 5.56 9.87 -23.66
N HIS A 19 6.19 9.23 -22.68
CA HIS A 19 7.52 8.62 -22.81
C HIS A 19 7.43 7.39 -23.74
N CYS A 20 7.19 7.62 -25.02
CA CYS A 20 7.16 6.57 -26.04
C CYS A 20 8.54 6.49 -26.70
N THR A 21 9.29 5.42 -26.45
CA THR A 21 10.47 5.09 -27.25
C THR A 21 10.02 4.37 -28.51
N CYS A 22 9.81 5.12 -29.60
CA CYS A 22 9.49 4.54 -30.90
C CYS A 22 10.72 3.84 -31.49
N ARG A 23 10.78 2.50 -31.42
CA ARG A 23 11.70 1.75 -32.29
C ARG A 23 11.08 1.64 -33.69
N LYS A 24 11.94 1.74 -34.71
CA LYS A 24 11.55 1.58 -36.13
C LYS A 24 10.74 0.28 -36.29
N LYS A 25 9.49 0.42 -36.75
CA LYS A 25 8.39 -0.57 -36.91
C LYS A 25 7.38 -0.58 -35.76
N ASP A 26 6.34 0.26 -35.90
CA ASP A 26 4.94 0.13 -35.43
C ASP A 26 4.61 -0.41 -34.02
N HIS A 27 5.59 -0.56 -33.14
CA HIS A 27 5.39 -0.98 -31.76
C HIS A 27 5.76 0.17 -30.84
N CYS A 28 4.74 0.84 -30.30
CA CYS A 28 4.89 1.63 -29.08
C CYS A 28 5.04 0.65 -27.92
N ASP A 29 6.28 0.42 -27.47
CA ASP A 29 6.50 -0.19 -26.17
C ASP A 29 6.04 0.83 -25.11
N HIS A 30 4.87 0.58 -24.53
CA HIS A 30 4.48 1.23 -23.31
C HIS A 30 5.38 0.70 -22.20
N HIS A 31 6.57 1.28 -22.05
CA HIS A 31 7.26 1.24 -20.77
C HIS A 31 6.41 2.06 -19.79
N GLN A 32 5.36 1.44 -19.22
CA GLN A 32 4.84 1.88 -17.95
C GLN A 32 6.01 1.79 -16.98
N LYS A 33 6.66 2.93 -16.72
CA LYS A 33 7.38 3.11 -15.47
C LYS A 33 6.33 2.90 -14.39
N LEU A 34 6.27 1.68 -13.86
CA LEU A 34 5.66 1.41 -12.56
C LEU A 34 6.41 2.32 -11.58
N LEU A 35 5.83 3.49 -11.33
CA LEU A 35 6.17 4.30 -10.18
C LEU A 35 5.91 3.40 -8.98
N LYS A 36 6.99 2.91 -8.36
CA LYS A 36 6.92 2.26 -7.06
C LYS A 36 6.62 3.36 -6.07
N ASP A 37 5.38 3.81 -6.02
CA ASP A 37 4.93 4.76 -5.02
C ASP A 37 4.97 4.01 -3.69
N CYS A 38 6.00 4.31 -2.90
CA CYS A 38 6.07 3.91 -1.51
C CYS A 38 5.24 4.92 -0.73
N ILE A 39 4.14 4.45 -0.15
CA ILE A 39 3.28 5.24 0.71
C ILE A 39 3.68 4.91 2.13
N CYS A 40 4.12 5.93 2.87
CA CYS A 40 4.41 5.85 4.29
C CYS A 40 3.46 6.75 5.07
N ALA A 41 2.96 6.26 6.20
CA ALA A 41 2.09 7.01 7.10
C ALA A 41 2.39 6.63 8.55
N GLU A 42 2.52 7.65 9.39
CA GLU A 42 2.54 7.52 10.83
C GLU A 42 1.11 7.29 11.34
N TRP A 43 0.97 6.56 12.44
CA TRP A 43 -0.30 6.27 13.07
C TRP A 43 -0.18 6.31 14.59
N THR A 44 -1.29 6.67 15.24
CA THR A 44 -1.42 6.75 16.69
C THR A 44 -2.81 6.26 17.08
N ILE A 45 -2.88 5.27 17.96
CA ILE A 45 -4.12 4.59 18.31
C ILE A 45 -4.25 4.55 19.83
N PRO A 46 -5.37 5.01 20.42
CA PRO A 46 -5.65 4.82 21.84
C PRO A 46 -5.73 3.33 22.20
N SER A 47 -5.35 2.98 23.42
CA SER A 47 -5.47 1.60 23.91
C SER A 47 -6.89 1.06 23.80
N GLY A 48 -7.00 -0.21 23.40
CA GLY A 48 -8.29 -0.87 23.20
C GLY A 48 -9.01 -0.53 21.91
N GLN A 49 -8.42 0.32 21.07
CA GLN A 49 -9.01 0.73 19.81
C GLN A 49 -8.28 0.14 18.61
N SER A 50 -8.98 0.16 17.48
CA SER A 50 -8.45 -0.18 16.17
C SER A 50 -8.58 1.00 15.21
N GLN A 51 -7.57 1.20 14.37
CA GLN A 51 -7.57 2.24 13.35
C GLN A 51 -7.28 1.63 11.97
N THR A 52 -7.94 2.16 10.94
CA THR A 52 -7.55 1.93 9.56
C THR A 52 -6.32 2.77 9.23
N VAL A 53 -5.19 2.11 8.95
CA VAL A 53 -3.92 2.77 8.59
C VAL A 53 -3.68 2.80 7.08
N PHE A 54 -4.44 2.00 6.32
CA PHE A 54 -4.43 2.03 4.87
C PHE A 54 -5.77 1.55 4.31
N GLN A 55 -6.28 2.22 3.27
CA GLN A 55 -7.43 1.77 2.51
C GLN A 55 -7.33 2.23 1.05
N THR A 56 -7.67 1.33 0.12
CA THR A 56 -7.75 1.68 -1.30
C THR A 56 -9.08 2.35 -1.63
N SER A 57 -9.08 3.25 -2.63
CA SER A 57 -10.29 3.89 -3.15
C SER A 57 -11.13 2.96 -4.04
N GLY A 58 -11.35 1.71 -3.62
CA GLY A 58 -12.17 0.71 -4.34
C GLY A 58 -11.39 -0.30 -5.19
N HIS A 59 -10.07 -0.38 -5.06
CA HIS A 59 -9.26 -1.37 -5.76
C HIS A 59 -9.20 -2.70 -4.98
N ARG A 60 -9.91 -3.72 -5.49
CA ARG A 60 -10.10 -5.01 -4.79
C ARG A 60 -8.97 -6.03 -4.95
N GLN A 61 -8.00 -5.76 -5.82
CA GLN A 61 -6.98 -6.74 -6.18
C GLN A 61 -5.61 -6.09 -6.26
N ILE A 62 -5.18 -5.44 -5.18
CA ILE A 62 -3.82 -4.96 -5.09
C ILE A 62 -2.87 -6.07 -4.63
N PHE A 63 -1.64 -6.02 -5.12
CA PHE A 63 -0.51 -6.66 -4.49
C PHE A 63 0.33 -5.59 -3.81
N ALA A 64 0.67 -5.77 -2.54
CA ALA A 64 1.54 -4.84 -1.85
C ALA A 64 2.58 -5.56 -1.00
N SER A 65 3.74 -4.94 -0.90
CA SER A 65 4.80 -5.32 0.02
C SER A 65 5.17 -4.11 0.87
N GLY A 66 5.43 -4.30 2.15
CA GLY A 66 5.67 -3.21 3.07
C GLY A 66 6.19 -3.67 4.42
N PHE A 67 6.21 -2.75 5.38
CA PHE A 67 6.47 -3.03 6.77
C PHE A 67 5.53 -2.21 7.67
N ILE A 68 5.30 -2.73 8.87
CA ILE A 68 4.63 -2.03 9.97
C ILE A 68 5.62 -1.99 11.13
N THR A 69 5.77 -0.82 11.75
CA THR A 69 6.62 -0.62 12.92
C THR A 69 5.78 -0.29 14.14
N LEU A 70 6.25 -0.67 15.33
CA LEU A 70 5.73 -0.20 16.61
C LEU A 70 6.88 0.50 17.31
N GLN A 71 6.80 1.83 17.42
CA GLN A 71 7.89 2.67 17.92
C GLN A 71 7.70 3.03 19.38
N ASP A 72 6.49 3.44 19.76
CA ASP A 72 6.16 3.71 21.15
C ASP A 72 4.82 3.06 21.49
N SER A 73 4.79 2.42 22.65
CA SER A 73 3.64 1.64 23.09
C SER A 73 3.81 1.23 24.54
N HIS A 74 2.71 1.27 25.27
CA HIS A 74 2.61 0.62 26.58
C HIS A 74 2.19 -0.85 26.49
N SER A 75 1.69 -1.27 25.32
CA SER A 75 1.42 -2.66 24.98
C SER A 75 2.67 -3.36 24.42
N ASP A 76 2.82 -4.65 24.71
CA ASP A 76 3.93 -5.46 24.17
C ASP A 76 3.87 -5.62 22.65
N TYR A 77 2.66 -5.56 22.08
CA TYR A 77 2.46 -5.68 20.65
C TYR A 77 1.16 -5.02 20.17
N VAL A 78 1.14 -4.64 18.90
CA VAL A 78 -0.09 -4.34 18.16
C VAL A 78 -0.45 -5.48 17.21
N THR A 79 -1.72 -5.59 16.86
CA THR A 79 -2.19 -6.57 15.87
C THR A 79 -2.57 -5.87 14.57
N ALA A 80 -1.87 -6.19 13.49
CA ALA A 80 -2.23 -5.76 12.15
C ALA A 80 -3.10 -6.82 11.46
N ARG A 81 -4.22 -6.39 10.87
CA ARG A 81 -5.17 -7.22 10.11
C ARG A 81 -5.37 -6.66 8.71
N PHE A 82 -5.58 -7.56 7.76
CA PHE A 82 -5.83 -7.23 6.36
C PHE A 82 -7.24 -7.62 6.01
N PHE A 83 -7.93 -6.82 5.21
CA PHE A 83 -9.31 -7.06 4.82
C PHE A 83 -9.51 -6.96 3.31
N LEU A 84 -10.55 -7.63 2.82
CA LEU A 84 -11.11 -7.46 1.49
C LEU A 84 -12.63 -7.44 1.59
N ASP A 85 -13.27 -6.37 1.09
CA ASP A 85 -14.74 -6.20 1.13
C ASP A 85 -15.32 -6.41 2.54
N GLY A 86 -14.57 -6.00 3.57
CA GLY A 86 -14.95 -6.10 4.98
C GLY A 86 -14.62 -7.42 5.67
N TYR A 87 -14.15 -8.44 4.95
CA TYR A 87 -13.75 -9.73 5.52
C TYR A 87 -12.24 -9.78 5.76
N GLU A 88 -11.81 -10.32 6.91
CA GLU A 88 -10.39 -10.51 7.20
C GLU A 88 -9.77 -11.54 6.23
N VAL A 89 -8.57 -11.24 5.72
CA VAL A 89 -7.82 -12.09 4.80
C VAL A 89 -6.41 -12.33 5.33
N GLY A 90 -5.94 -13.57 5.21
CA GLY A 90 -4.65 -13.98 5.77
C GLY A 90 -4.67 -14.13 7.28
N ALA A 91 -3.49 -14.27 7.87
CA ALA A 91 -3.34 -14.34 9.32
C ALA A 91 -3.02 -12.95 9.88
N PRO A 92 -3.57 -12.58 11.05
CA PRO A 92 -3.18 -11.35 11.74
C PRO A 92 -1.70 -11.39 12.10
N ILE A 93 -1.04 -10.24 11.99
CA ILE A 93 0.38 -10.08 12.30
C ILE A 93 0.51 -9.37 13.64
N ARG A 94 1.31 -9.92 14.55
CA ARG A 94 1.72 -9.21 15.77
C ARG A 94 3.01 -8.45 15.51
N VAL A 95 3.01 -7.16 15.81
CA VAL A 95 4.20 -6.30 15.73
C VAL A 95 4.56 -5.93 17.16
N PHE A 96 5.72 -6.40 17.63
CA PHE A 96 6.16 -6.19 19.01
C PHE A 96 6.76 -4.80 19.20
N LYS A 97 6.77 -4.32 20.43
CA LYS A 97 7.36 -3.02 20.78
C LYS A 97 8.81 -2.93 20.31
N ASP A 98 9.19 -1.73 19.85
CA ASP A 98 10.54 -1.42 19.33
C ASP A 98 10.96 -2.31 18.15
N SER A 99 9.99 -2.78 17.36
CA SER A 99 10.24 -3.71 16.25
C SER A 99 9.50 -3.33 14.97
N SER A 100 9.88 -4.02 13.88
CA SER A 100 9.19 -3.94 12.60
C SER A 100 8.92 -5.32 12.02
N VAL A 101 7.81 -5.45 11.32
CA VAL A 101 7.45 -6.69 10.60
C VAL A 101 7.17 -6.35 9.15
N ALA A 102 7.91 -7.02 8.26
CA ALA A 102 7.67 -6.95 6.82
C ALA A 102 6.50 -7.86 6.42
N PHE A 103 5.71 -7.40 5.45
CA PHE A 103 4.61 -8.18 4.88
C PHE A 103 4.62 -8.11 3.35
N SER A 104 4.05 -9.13 2.73
CA SER A 104 3.77 -9.17 1.30
C SER A 104 2.45 -9.91 1.09
N LEU A 105 1.42 -9.21 0.62
CA LEU A 105 0.07 -9.75 0.53
C LEU A 105 -0.60 -9.37 -0.81
N THR A 106 -1.44 -10.27 -1.30
CA THR A 106 -2.33 -10.04 -2.44
C THR A 106 -3.78 -9.99 -1.96
N LYS A 107 -4.66 -9.33 -2.73
CA LYS A 107 -6.12 -9.39 -2.54
C LYS A 107 -6.57 -8.86 -1.16
N PHE A 108 -6.16 -7.64 -0.84
CA PHE A 108 -6.69 -6.88 0.28
C PHE A 108 -7.02 -5.46 -0.20
N ASP A 109 -7.92 -4.75 0.47
CA ASP A 109 -8.28 -3.37 0.19
C ASP A 109 -8.09 -2.45 1.40
N ARG A 110 -7.88 -3.01 2.60
CA ARG A 110 -7.75 -2.28 3.85
C ARG A 110 -6.79 -2.98 4.82
N ILE A 111 -6.01 -2.18 5.55
CA ILE A 111 -5.17 -2.62 6.66
C ILE A 111 -5.64 -1.87 7.91
N THR A 112 -5.87 -2.61 8.99
CA THR A 112 -6.14 -2.03 10.31
C THR A 112 -5.08 -2.45 11.30
N VAL A 113 -4.78 -1.58 12.25
CA VAL A 113 -3.93 -1.87 13.40
C VAL A 113 -4.79 -1.75 14.65
N GLU A 114 -4.63 -2.70 15.57
CA GLU A 114 -5.29 -2.72 16.88
C GLU A 114 -4.25 -2.61 17.99
N CYS A 115 -4.42 -1.63 18.87
CA CYS A 115 -3.65 -1.49 20.10
C CYS A 115 -4.35 -2.33 21.18
N ALA A 116 -3.75 -3.46 21.56
CA ALA A 116 -4.34 -4.33 22.57
C ALA A 116 -4.49 -3.57 23.90
N ASN A 117 -5.64 -3.75 24.56
CA ASN A 117 -5.94 -3.10 25.85
C ASN A 117 -4.79 -3.30 26.83
N ALA A 118 -4.07 -2.22 27.09
CA ALA A 118 -3.36 -2.07 28.33
C ALA A 118 -4.36 -1.50 29.35
N ASN A 119 -4.21 -1.84 30.63
CA ASN A 119 -5.21 -1.59 31.66
C ASN A 119 -5.47 -0.10 31.97
N ASP A 120 -4.77 0.82 31.29
CA ASP A 120 -4.87 2.26 31.46
C ASP A 120 -5.42 2.98 30.21
N VAL A 121 -6.38 3.87 30.43
CA VAL A 121 -7.17 4.54 29.38
C VAL A 121 -6.38 5.66 28.67
N GLU A 122 -5.27 6.11 29.25
CA GLU A 122 -4.44 7.19 28.70
C GLU A 122 -3.33 6.70 27.75
N GLU A 123 -3.14 5.39 27.64
CA GLU A 123 -2.03 4.82 26.88
C GLU A 123 -2.33 4.76 25.37
N ARG A 124 -1.30 4.96 24.56
CA ARG A 124 -1.37 4.97 23.09
C ARG A 124 -0.34 4.03 22.50
N CYS A 125 -0.63 3.51 21.32
CA CYS A 125 0.32 2.84 20.45
C CYS A 125 0.63 3.73 19.26
N GLU A 126 1.91 3.87 18.93
CA GLU A 126 2.43 4.71 17.85
C GLU A 126 3.40 3.96 16.96
N GLY A 127 3.35 4.25 15.66
CA GLY A 127 4.24 3.63 14.70
C GLY A 127 4.06 4.15 13.28
N GLU A 128 4.66 3.43 12.35
CA GLU A 128 4.64 3.76 10.92
C GLU A 128 4.22 2.53 10.11
N ILE A 129 3.44 2.76 9.05
CA ILE A 129 3.25 1.80 7.97
C ILE A 129 3.87 2.35 6.70
N CYS A 130 4.67 1.54 6.02
CA CYS A 130 5.17 1.83 4.67
C CYS A 130 4.82 0.69 3.74
N LEU A 131 4.25 0.99 2.58
CA LEU A 131 3.86 -0.01 1.60
C LEU A 131 4.08 0.46 0.16
N THR A 132 4.53 -0.48 -0.68
CA THR A 132 4.61 -0.30 -2.12
C THR A 132 3.50 -1.11 -2.77
N VAL A 133 2.55 -0.42 -3.41
CA VAL A 133 1.48 -1.06 -4.17
C VAL A 133 1.97 -1.40 -5.58
N ARG A 134 1.59 -2.56 -6.08
CA ARG A 134 1.74 -2.95 -7.48
C ARG A 134 0.37 -3.31 -8.02
N SER A 135 -0.02 -2.67 -9.11
CA SER A 135 -1.21 -3.09 -9.86
C SER A 135 -0.94 -4.45 -10.51
N PRO A 136 -1.90 -5.38 -10.49
CA PRO A 136 -1.81 -6.58 -11.30
C PRO A 136 -1.71 -6.16 -12.78
N MET A 137 -0.74 -6.73 -13.49
CA MET A 137 -0.63 -6.62 -14.96
C MET A 137 -1.69 -7.47 -15.64
#